data_AF-J0K3D3-F1
#
_entry.id   AF-J0K3D3-F1
#
_cell.length_a   1.000
_cell.length_b   1.000
_cell.length_c   1.000
_cell.angle_alpha   90.00
_cell.angle_beta   90.00
_cell.angle_gamma   90.00
#
_symmetry.space_group_name_H-M   'P 1'
#
loop_
_entity.id
_entity.type
_entity.pdbx_description
1 polymer ?
#
loop_
_entity_poly.entity_id
_entity_poly.type
_entity_poly.pdbx_seq_one_letter_code
_entity_poly.pdbx_strand_id
1 'polypeptide(L)'
;MAPTNLDDPLADAPAELLAFLDQAASLQSQPLGIAVLGRDACREYSRAVRGTAWGEALGLVALEDANNSMPHCYVVRGPAAGMVLQFNRVDGQSLRYPSLAAFASALRAALAGGTHIEDLAPATIPPSARQAEVVARLLGAMAPRADQEAYADAAATVELLLPQLNPDNLPVLQALASDTDFYIREYVALFLRRHARPAYEALASRLAEDGHGQVARPAAEAAKAIRRMLGEARRDAIARARAGAVDVQVPRT
;
A
#
# COMPACT_ATOMS: atom_id res chain seq x y z
N MET A 1 13.47 -31.38 -8.72
CA MET A 1 12.44 -30.82 -7.81
C MET A 1 11.18 -31.62 -8.01
N ALA A 2 10.63 -32.24 -6.96
CA ALA A 2 9.26 -32.77 -7.03
C ALA A 2 8.32 -31.59 -7.33
N PRO A 3 7.26 -31.77 -8.14
CA PRO A 3 6.26 -30.72 -8.30
C PRO A 3 5.74 -30.42 -6.89
N THR A 4 6.03 -29.22 -6.39
CA THR A 4 5.29 -28.65 -5.27
C THR A 4 3.86 -28.71 -5.74
N ASN A 5 3.11 -29.63 -5.15
CA ASN A 5 1.70 -29.80 -5.41
C ASN A 5 1.13 -28.39 -5.27
N LEU A 6 0.66 -27.80 -6.38
CA LEU A 6 -0.09 -26.53 -6.42
C LEU A 6 -1.46 -26.84 -5.82
N ASP A 7 -1.36 -27.30 -4.57
CA ASP A 7 -2.38 -27.82 -3.71
C ASP A 7 -3.39 -26.72 -3.60
N ASP A 8 -4.62 -27.17 -3.77
CA ASP A 8 -5.82 -26.40 -3.79
C ASP A 8 -5.69 -25.04 -3.08
N PRO A 9 -5.78 -23.90 -3.80
CA PRO A 9 -5.38 -22.60 -3.26
C PRO A 9 -6.22 -22.11 -2.08
N LEU A 10 -7.34 -22.77 -1.79
CA LEU A 10 -8.18 -22.52 -0.61
C LEU A 10 -8.12 -23.63 0.45
N ALA A 11 -7.19 -24.60 0.35
CA ALA A 11 -7.06 -25.68 1.35
C ALA A 11 -6.86 -25.12 2.76
N ASP A 12 -6.00 -24.10 2.89
CA ASP A 12 -5.70 -23.40 4.14
C ASP A 12 -6.31 -21.99 4.15
N ALA A 13 -7.39 -21.75 3.39
CA ALA A 13 -8.03 -20.44 3.35
C ALA A 13 -8.62 -20.09 4.72
N PRO A 14 -8.38 -18.85 5.22
CA PRO A 14 -9.00 -18.41 6.45
C PRO A 14 -10.52 -18.31 6.29
N ALA A 15 -11.25 -18.51 7.39
CA ALA A 15 -12.73 -18.54 7.37
C ALA A 15 -13.35 -17.26 6.77
N GLU A 16 -12.72 -16.10 6.97
CA GLU A 16 -13.16 -14.83 6.39
C GLU A 16 -13.12 -14.81 4.84
N LEU A 17 -12.14 -15.48 4.23
CA LEU A 17 -12.03 -15.60 2.78
C LEU A 17 -13.15 -16.50 2.25
N LEU A 18 -13.39 -17.64 2.89
CA LEU A 18 -14.47 -18.54 2.51
C LEU A 18 -15.84 -17.84 2.63
N ALA A 19 -16.07 -17.11 3.72
CA ALA A 19 -17.28 -16.34 3.93
C ALA A 19 -17.46 -15.18 2.93
N PHE A 20 -16.37 -14.58 2.46
CA PHE A 20 -16.40 -13.59 1.39
C PHE A 20 -16.80 -14.23 0.05
N LEU A 21 -16.20 -15.36 -0.32
CA LEU A 21 -16.51 -16.07 -1.56
C LEU A 21 -17.96 -16.58 -1.61
N ASP A 22 -18.55 -16.91 -0.46
CA ASP A 22 -19.97 -17.27 -0.37
C ASP A 22 -20.93 -16.11 -0.67
N GLN A 23 -20.45 -14.86 -0.59
CA GLN A 23 -21.21 -13.66 -0.92
C GLN A 23 -21.04 -13.23 -2.39
N ALA A 24 -20.20 -13.91 -3.17
CA ALA A 24 -19.78 -13.45 -4.51
C ALA A 24 -20.96 -13.10 -5.43
N ALA A 25 -22.02 -13.92 -5.45
CA ALA A 25 -23.20 -13.68 -6.29
C ALA A 25 -23.90 -12.34 -6.00
N SER A 26 -23.85 -11.86 -4.76
CA SER A 26 -24.47 -10.58 -4.35
C SER A 26 -23.62 -9.35 -4.65
N LEU A 27 -22.35 -9.55 -5.04
CA LEU A 27 -21.38 -8.48 -5.27
C LEU A 27 -21.01 -8.35 -6.76
N GLN A 28 -21.85 -8.81 -7.69
CA GLN A 28 -21.61 -8.76 -9.14
C GLN A 28 -22.22 -7.52 -9.79
N SER A 29 -21.55 -6.99 -10.82
CA SER A 29 -22.14 -6.06 -11.79
C SER A 29 -21.32 -6.02 -13.08
N GLN A 30 -21.82 -6.64 -14.15
CA GLN A 30 -21.18 -6.59 -15.47
C GLN A 30 -21.03 -5.15 -16.01
N PRO A 31 -22.03 -4.25 -15.93
CA PRO A 31 -21.88 -2.88 -16.39
C PRO A 31 -20.75 -2.11 -15.70
N LEU A 32 -20.43 -2.45 -14.45
CA LEU A 32 -19.37 -1.82 -13.66
C LEU A 32 -18.06 -2.62 -13.71
N GLY A 33 -17.99 -3.72 -14.46
CA GLY A 33 -16.82 -4.59 -14.51
C GLY A 33 -16.53 -5.29 -13.18
N ILE A 34 -17.52 -5.45 -12.30
CA ILE A 34 -17.33 -6.12 -11.02
C ILE A 34 -17.72 -7.60 -11.17
N ALA A 35 -16.72 -8.48 -11.12
CA ALA A 35 -16.88 -9.91 -11.38
C ALA A 35 -16.28 -10.77 -10.25
N VAL A 36 -16.86 -10.71 -9.04
CA VAL A 36 -16.35 -11.48 -7.87
C VAL A 36 -16.43 -12.99 -8.12
N LEU A 37 -15.36 -13.72 -7.84
CA LEU A 37 -15.31 -15.15 -8.14
C LEU A 37 -16.02 -15.95 -7.05
N GLY A 38 -16.84 -16.93 -7.46
CA GLY A 38 -17.25 -18.02 -6.57
C GLY A 38 -16.08 -18.96 -6.28
N ARG A 39 -16.24 -19.89 -5.32
CA ARG A 39 -15.14 -20.75 -4.85
C ARG A 39 -14.41 -21.51 -5.96
N ASP A 40 -15.14 -22.13 -6.90
CA ASP A 40 -14.50 -22.97 -7.94
C ASP A 40 -13.70 -22.13 -8.95
N ALA A 41 -14.30 -21.05 -9.46
CA ALA A 41 -13.61 -20.12 -10.36
C ALA A 41 -12.43 -19.41 -9.67
N CYS A 42 -12.59 -19.08 -8.39
CA CYS A 42 -11.52 -18.56 -7.54
C CYS A 42 -10.35 -19.54 -7.47
N ARG A 43 -10.60 -20.85 -7.25
CA ARG A 43 -9.54 -21.86 -7.25
C ARG A 43 -8.81 -21.93 -8.57
N GLU A 44 -9.54 -22.00 -9.67
CA GLU A 44 -8.95 -22.08 -11.01
C GLU A 44 -8.07 -20.87 -11.30
N TYR A 45 -8.60 -19.65 -11.12
CA TYR A 45 -7.85 -18.45 -11.46
C TYR A 45 -6.67 -18.21 -10.50
N SER A 46 -6.82 -18.55 -9.22
CA SER A 46 -5.73 -18.47 -8.24
C SER A 46 -4.53 -19.35 -8.62
N ARG A 47 -4.74 -20.50 -9.29
CA ARG A 47 -3.63 -21.31 -9.80
C ARG A 47 -2.82 -20.55 -10.85
N ALA A 48 -3.49 -19.82 -11.75
CA ALA A 48 -2.82 -19.03 -12.77
C ALA A 48 -2.07 -17.83 -12.17
N VAL A 49 -2.64 -17.15 -11.17
CA VAL A 49 -1.96 -16.05 -10.46
C VAL A 49 -0.74 -16.58 -9.69
N ARG A 50 -0.88 -17.72 -9.00
CA ARG A 50 0.22 -18.37 -8.26
C ARG A 50 1.32 -18.96 -9.13
N GLY A 51 1.12 -19.09 -10.44
CA GLY A 51 2.17 -19.44 -11.40
C GLY A 51 3.26 -18.36 -11.56
N THR A 52 3.09 -17.20 -10.93
CA THR A 52 4.10 -16.13 -10.89
C THR A 52 4.87 -16.16 -9.58
N ALA A 53 6.12 -15.68 -9.57
CA ALA A 53 6.95 -15.64 -8.36
C ALA A 53 6.26 -14.91 -7.20
N TRP A 54 5.59 -13.79 -7.49
CA TRP A 54 4.81 -13.01 -6.52
C TRP A 54 3.56 -13.74 -6.04
N GLY A 55 2.81 -14.32 -6.98
CA GLY A 55 1.61 -15.09 -6.67
C GLY A 55 1.91 -16.24 -5.74
N GLU A 56 2.97 -16.99 -6.02
CA GLU A 56 3.45 -18.04 -5.12
C GLU A 56 3.91 -17.43 -3.79
N ALA A 57 4.89 -16.52 -3.77
CA ALA A 57 5.47 -16.01 -2.52
C ALA A 57 4.43 -15.44 -1.53
N LEU A 58 3.42 -14.74 -2.02
CA LEU A 58 2.36 -14.13 -1.21
C LEU A 58 1.17 -15.08 -0.96
N GLY A 59 1.13 -16.23 -1.64
CA GLY A 59 -0.01 -17.15 -1.60
C GLY A 59 -1.29 -16.53 -2.12
N LEU A 60 -1.21 -15.75 -3.20
CA LEU A 60 -2.34 -14.95 -3.69
C LEU A 60 -3.56 -15.82 -4.02
N VAL A 61 -4.73 -15.31 -3.68
CA VAL A 61 -6.03 -15.90 -4.05
C VAL A 61 -6.83 -14.85 -4.82
N ALA A 62 -7.14 -15.12 -6.08
CA ALA A 62 -7.94 -14.22 -6.92
C ALA A 62 -9.35 -14.08 -6.35
N LEU A 63 -9.82 -12.83 -6.20
CA LEU A 63 -11.14 -12.51 -5.64
C LEU A 63 -12.14 -12.12 -6.72
N GLU A 64 -11.67 -11.62 -7.86
CA GLU A 64 -12.51 -11.17 -8.96
C GLU A 64 -11.79 -11.36 -10.30
N ASP A 65 -12.56 -11.43 -11.39
CA ASP A 65 -12.07 -11.50 -12.76
C ASP A 65 -12.88 -10.61 -13.69
N ALA A 66 -12.59 -9.32 -13.68
CA ALA A 66 -13.13 -8.36 -14.64
C ALA A 66 -12.62 -8.55 -16.09
N ASN A 67 -11.86 -9.62 -16.39
CA ASN A 67 -11.22 -9.87 -17.69
C ASN A 67 -10.33 -8.69 -18.16
N ASN A 68 -9.72 -7.98 -17.21
CA ASN A 68 -8.85 -6.82 -17.45
C ASN A 68 -7.37 -7.10 -17.11
N SER A 69 -7.01 -8.37 -16.85
CA SER A 69 -5.68 -8.80 -16.39
C SER A 69 -5.18 -8.14 -15.10
N MET A 70 -6.07 -7.50 -14.33
CA MET A 70 -5.75 -6.79 -13.10
C MET A 70 -6.60 -7.24 -11.90
N PRO A 71 -6.69 -8.56 -11.60
CA PRO A 71 -7.60 -9.05 -10.58
C PRO A 71 -7.21 -8.56 -9.19
N HIS A 72 -8.21 -8.21 -8.38
CA HIS A 72 -8.00 -8.11 -6.94
C HIS A 72 -7.73 -9.50 -6.35
N CYS A 73 -6.70 -9.60 -5.50
CA CYS A 73 -6.26 -10.84 -4.88
C CYS A 73 -6.12 -10.67 -3.37
N TYR A 74 -6.56 -11.66 -2.61
CA TYR A 74 -6.31 -11.78 -1.18
C TYR A 74 -4.91 -12.32 -0.92
N VAL A 75 -4.20 -11.72 0.03
CA VAL A 75 -2.85 -12.13 0.43
C VAL A 75 -2.94 -13.09 1.62
N VAL A 76 -2.41 -14.31 1.46
CA VAL A 76 -2.47 -15.34 2.51
C VAL A 76 -1.18 -15.36 3.35
N ARG A 77 -0.04 -14.97 2.77
CA ARG A 77 1.28 -15.11 3.40
C ARG A 77 2.03 -13.80 3.55
N GLY A 78 2.96 -13.79 4.51
CA GLY A 78 3.88 -12.68 4.75
C GLY A 78 3.28 -11.54 5.57
N PRO A 79 3.94 -10.37 5.58
CA PRO A 79 3.52 -9.22 6.40
C PRO A 79 2.21 -8.58 5.96
N ALA A 80 1.80 -8.80 4.71
CA ALA A 80 0.55 -8.31 4.11
C ALA A 80 -0.62 -9.31 4.21
N ALA A 81 -0.43 -10.45 4.89
CA ALA A 81 -1.49 -11.45 5.04
C ALA A 81 -2.77 -10.82 5.62
N GLY A 82 -3.92 -11.15 5.02
CA GLY A 82 -5.22 -10.55 5.37
C GLY A 82 -5.62 -9.35 4.51
N MET A 83 -4.71 -8.76 3.74
CA MET A 83 -4.98 -7.60 2.89
C MET A 83 -5.41 -8.00 1.47
N VAL A 84 -5.93 -7.03 0.71
CA VAL A 84 -6.26 -7.19 -0.71
C VAL A 84 -5.32 -6.33 -1.56
N LEU A 85 -4.66 -7.00 -2.50
CA LEU A 85 -3.77 -6.43 -3.50
C LEU A 85 -4.48 -6.40 -4.85
N GLN A 86 -4.21 -5.39 -5.67
CA GLN A 86 -4.54 -5.41 -7.09
C GLN A 86 -3.34 -5.96 -7.85
N PHE A 87 -3.53 -7.11 -8.49
CA PHE A 87 -2.47 -7.81 -9.19
C PHE A 87 -2.34 -7.29 -10.61
N ASN A 88 -1.31 -6.50 -10.93
CA ASN A 88 -1.04 -6.06 -12.30
C ASN A 88 0.30 -6.66 -12.78
N ARG A 89 0.25 -7.33 -13.95
CA ARG A 89 1.43 -7.98 -14.56
C ARG A 89 2.38 -7.00 -15.25
N VAL A 90 1.90 -5.79 -15.55
CA VAL A 90 2.61 -4.80 -16.37
C VAL A 90 3.15 -3.68 -15.49
N ASP A 91 2.31 -3.06 -14.66
CA ASP A 91 2.64 -1.81 -13.96
C ASP A 91 2.91 -1.97 -12.46
N GLY A 92 3.09 -3.21 -11.98
CA GLY A 92 3.43 -3.48 -10.58
C GLY A 92 2.25 -3.95 -9.73
N GLN A 93 2.47 -4.04 -8.42
CA GLN A 93 1.56 -4.69 -7.49
C GLN A 93 1.25 -3.72 -6.35
N SER A 94 -0.04 -3.41 -6.12
CA SER A 94 -0.40 -2.42 -5.10
C SER A 94 -1.40 -2.95 -4.09
N LEU A 95 -1.15 -2.70 -2.80
CA LEU A 95 -2.16 -2.93 -1.75
C LEU A 95 -3.28 -1.91 -1.89
N ARG A 96 -4.50 -2.38 -2.09
CA ARG A 96 -5.68 -1.53 -2.31
C ARG A 96 -6.58 -1.46 -1.09
N TYR A 97 -6.72 -2.56 -0.35
CA TYR A 97 -7.60 -2.62 0.81
C TYR A 97 -6.93 -3.31 2.01
N PRO A 98 -7.12 -2.79 3.23
CA PRO A 98 -6.48 -3.31 4.43
C PRO A 98 -7.10 -4.63 4.93
N SER A 99 -8.24 -5.05 4.37
CA SER A 99 -8.93 -6.29 4.71
C SER A 99 -9.96 -6.68 3.65
N LEU A 100 -10.43 -7.93 3.68
CA LEU A 100 -11.60 -8.36 2.89
C LEU A 100 -12.87 -7.58 3.22
N ALA A 101 -13.07 -7.21 4.49
CA ALA A 101 -14.22 -6.41 4.89
C ALA A 101 -14.20 -5.02 4.24
N ALA A 102 -13.03 -4.37 4.19
CA ALA A 102 -12.87 -3.10 3.50
C ALA A 102 -13.11 -3.22 1.99
N PHE A 103 -12.61 -4.29 1.37
CA PHE A 103 -12.86 -4.56 -0.05
C PHE A 103 -14.34 -4.80 -0.34
N ALA A 104 -15.03 -5.64 0.45
CA ALA A 104 -16.47 -5.86 0.33
C ALA A 104 -17.28 -4.57 0.51
N SER A 105 -16.87 -3.69 1.42
CA SER A 105 -17.48 -2.37 1.59
C SER A 105 -17.28 -1.48 0.35
N ALA A 106 -16.09 -1.51 -0.25
CA ALA A 106 -15.80 -0.75 -1.48
C ALA A 106 -16.63 -1.27 -2.66
N LEU A 107 -16.75 -2.58 -2.83
CA LEU A 107 -17.62 -3.19 -3.85
C LEU A 107 -19.07 -2.74 -3.69
N ARG A 108 -19.62 -2.77 -2.46
CA ARG A 108 -20.98 -2.30 -2.20
C ARG A 108 -21.15 -0.81 -2.47
N ALA A 109 -20.15 0.01 -2.14
CA ALA A 109 -20.17 1.44 -2.44
C ALA A 109 -20.15 1.71 -3.95
N ALA A 110 -19.33 0.98 -4.71
CA ALA A 110 -19.28 1.04 -6.17
C ALA A 110 -20.63 0.68 -6.80
N LEU A 111 -21.24 -0.43 -6.34
CA LEU A 111 -22.57 -0.87 -6.76
C LEU A 111 -23.65 0.17 -6.47
N ALA A 112 -23.68 0.71 -5.24
CA ALA A 112 -24.68 1.72 -4.85
C ALA A 112 -24.50 3.05 -5.59
N GLY A 113 -23.25 3.42 -5.90
CA GLY A 113 -22.91 4.65 -6.62
C GLY A 113 -22.95 4.53 -8.14
N GLY A 114 -23.06 3.32 -8.70
CA GLY A 114 -22.95 3.10 -10.14
C GLY A 114 -21.59 3.52 -10.70
N THR A 115 -20.50 3.28 -9.96
CA THR A 115 -19.13 3.66 -10.33
C THR A 115 -18.20 2.45 -10.35
N HIS A 116 -17.09 2.53 -11.07
CA HIS A 116 -16.07 1.48 -11.06
C HIS A 116 -15.34 1.47 -9.71
N ILE A 117 -14.87 0.30 -9.28
CA ILE A 117 -14.15 0.18 -8.01
C ILE A 117 -12.78 0.88 -8.05
N GLU A 118 -12.21 1.02 -9.25
CA GLU A 118 -10.95 1.72 -9.53
C GLU A 118 -11.08 3.23 -9.35
N ASP A 119 -12.28 3.78 -9.58
CA ASP A 119 -12.60 5.21 -9.43
C ASP A 119 -12.82 5.60 -7.96
N LEU A 120 -12.99 4.63 -7.07
CA LEU A 120 -13.08 4.90 -5.64
C LEU A 120 -11.74 5.38 -5.10
N ALA A 121 -11.81 6.27 -4.11
CA ALA A 121 -10.62 6.71 -3.38
C ALA A 121 -9.89 5.49 -2.78
N PRO A 122 -8.56 5.37 -2.97
CA PRO A 122 -7.80 4.27 -2.40
C PRO A 122 -7.97 4.20 -0.88
N ALA A 123 -8.09 2.98 -0.33
CA ALA A 123 -8.15 2.82 1.11
C ALA A 123 -6.80 3.17 1.75
N THR A 124 -6.85 3.65 2.98
CA THR A 124 -5.63 3.82 3.77
C THR A 124 -5.15 2.46 4.26
N ILE A 125 -3.90 2.10 3.92
CA ILE A 125 -3.26 0.88 4.41
C ILE A 125 -2.61 1.19 5.77
N PRO A 126 -2.99 0.48 6.85
CA PRO A 126 -2.35 0.67 8.15
C PRO A 126 -0.96 0.02 8.14
N PRO A 127 -0.05 0.47 9.03
CA PRO A 127 1.19 -0.24 9.27
C PRO A 127 0.94 -1.70 9.68
N SER A 128 1.74 -2.63 9.17
CA SER A 128 1.61 -4.05 9.53
C SER A 128 1.92 -4.28 11.01
N ALA A 129 1.21 -5.20 11.66
CA ALA A 129 1.60 -5.66 13.00
C ALA A 129 2.96 -6.38 13.01
N ARG A 130 3.40 -6.87 11.83
CA ARG A 130 4.65 -7.63 11.64
C ARG A 130 5.79 -6.72 11.19
N GLN A 131 6.00 -5.60 11.89
CA GLN A 131 6.98 -4.57 11.50
C GLN A 131 8.39 -5.11 11.29
N ALA A 132 8.85 -6.04 12.13
CA ALA A 132 10.19 -6.62 11.99
C ALA A 132 10.37 -7.32 10.63
N GLU A 133 9.34 -8.00 10.14
CA GLU A 133 9.37 -8.68 8.84
C GLU A 133 9.30 -7.69 7.68
N VAL A 134 8.47 -6.64 7.78
CA VAL A 134 8.42 -5.55 6.79
C VAL A 134 9.80 -4.90 6.66
N VAL A 135 10.41 -4.53 7.79
CA VAL A 135 11.74 -3.91 7.83
C VAL A 135 12.79 -4.82 7.24
N ALA A 136 12.83 -6.10 7.64
CA ALA A 136 13.80 -7.06 7.13
C ALA A 136 13.69 -7.24 5.60
N ARG A 137 12.45 -7.31 5.07
CA ARG A 137 12.22 -7.46 3.63
C ARG A 137 12.60 -6.20 2.85
N LEU A 138 12.27 -5.01 3.35
CA LEU A 138 12.62 -3.74 2.72
C LEU A 138 14.14 -3.54 2.68
N LEU A 139 14.85 -3.83 3.78
CA LEU A 139 16.31 -3.76 3.80
C LEU A 139 16.94 -4.86 2.94
N GLY A 140 16.34 -6.05 2.88
CA GLY A 140 16.76 -7.13 1.99
C GLY A 140 16.65 -6.76 0.51
N ALA A 141 15.63 -6.00 0.12
CA ALA A 141 15.46 -5.50 -1.26
C ALA A 141 16.59 -4.53 -1.69
N MET A 142 17.31 -3.94 -0.73
CA MET A 142 18.46 -3.07 -1.01
C MET A 142 19.78 -3.84 -1.18
N ALA A 143 19.80 -5.16 -1.03
CA ALA A 143 21.01 -5.96 -1.20
C ALA A 143 21.59 -5.81 -2.63
N PRO A 144 22.89 -6.11 -2.84
CA PRO A 144 23.48 -6.12 -4.17
C PRO A 144 22.69 -7.01 -5.13
N ARG A 145 22.36 -6.45 -6.30
CA ARG A 145 21.53 -7.09 -7.33
C ARG A 145 22.42 -7.54 -8.49
N ALA A 146 22.23 -8.78 -8.95
CA ALA A 146 23.08 -9.41 -9.96
C ALA A 146 22.65 -9.11 -11.40
N ASP A 147 21.36 -8.84 -11.61
CA ASP A 147 20.74 -8.65 -12.93
C ASP A 147 19.50 -7.75 -12.84
N GLN A 148 18.93 -7.41 -14.00
CA GLN A 148 17.76 -6.52 -14.12
C GLN A 148 16.49 -7.09 -13.47
N GLU A 149 16.33 -8.41 -13.44
CA GLU A 149 15.18 -9.06 -12.81
C GLU A 149 15.21 -8.84 -11.30
N ALA A 150 16.38 -8.97 -10.67
CA ALA A 150 16.57 -8.66 -9.27
C ALA A 150 16.30 -7.18 -8.92
N TYR A 151 16.55 -6.24 -9.85
CA TYR A 151 16.16 -4.83 -9.68
C TYR A 151 14.63 -4.68 -9.69
N ALA A 152 13.95 -5.30 -10.66
CA ALA A 152 12.49 -5.25 -10.76
C ALA A 152 11.80 -5.85 -9.53
N ASP A 153 12.29 -6.99 -9.03
CA ASP A 153 11.78 -7.63 -7.83
C ASP A 153 11.98 -6.79 -6.56
N ALA A 154 13.13 -6.12 -6.45
CA ALA A 154 13.39 -5.19 -5.35
C ALA A 154 12.42 -4.01 -5.37
N ALA A 155 12.23 -3.38 -6.53
CA ALA A 155 11.28 -2.28 -6.70
C ALA A 155 9.84 -2.70 -6.37
N ALA A 156 9.39 -3.85 -6.87
CA ALA A 156 8.07 -4.40 -6.56
C ALA A 156 7.91 -4.73 -5.06
N THR A 157 8.96 -5.22 -4.41
CA THR A 157 8.97 -5.44 -2.95
C THR A 157 8.78 -4.13 -2.18
N VAL A 158 9.48 -3.08 -2.58
CA VAL A 158 9.35 -1.76 -1.97
C VAL A 158 7.96 -1.20 -2.19
N GLU A 159 7.42 -1.24 -3.42
CA GLU A 159 6.07 -0.79 -3.73
C GLU A 159 5.01 -1.45 -2.84
N LEU A 160 5.11 -2.77 -2.68
CA LEU A 160 4.15 -3.56 -1.91
C LEU A 160 4.25 -3.32 -0.40
N LEU A 161 5.47 -3.25 0.13
CA LEU A 161 5.69 -3.29 1.58
C LEU A 161 5.85 -1.91 2.21
N LEU A 162 6.25 -0.88 1.44
CA LEU A 162 6.44 0.46 1.97
C LEU A 162 5.16 1.06 2.60
N PRO A 163 3.94 0.90 2.03
CA PRO A 163 2.71 1.35 2.67
C PRO A 163 2.44 0.72 4.05
N GLN A 164 3.05 -0.42 4.34
CA GLN A 164 2.89 -1.13 5.62
C GLN A 164 3.99 -0.81 6.64
N LEU A 165 5.01 -0.03 6.26
CA LEU A 165 6.07 0.39 7.17
C LEU A 165 5.48 1.33 8.23
N ASN A 166 5.90 1.14 9.50
CA ASN A 166 5.61 2.11 10.53
C ASN A 166 6.20 3.46 10.09
N PRO A 167 5.38 4.51 9.92
CA PRO A 167 5.84 5.80 9.44
C PRO A 167 6.91 6.46 10.34
N ASP A 168 7.02 6.06 11.60
CA ASP A 168 8.05 6.60 12.49
C ASP A 168 9.43 5.91 12.29
N ASN A 169 9.51 4.87 11.45
CA ASN A 169 10.75 4.18 11.10
C ASN A 169 11.53 4.94 10.01
N LEU A 170 11.98 6.14 10.37
CA LEU A 170 12.82 7.00 9.54
C LEU A 170 14.10 6.32 9.03
N PRO A 171 14.84 5.50 9.80
CA PRO A 171 16.06 4.87 9.30
C PRO A 171 15.85 4.05 8.02
N VAL A 172 14.77 3.27 7.94
CA VAL A 172 14.45 2.48 6.74
C VAL A 172 14.09 3.38 5.56
N LEU A 173 13.30 4.43 5.78
CA LEU A 173 12.95 5.41 4.75
C LEU A 173 14.19 6.13 4.20
N GLN A 174 15.13 6.50 5.09
CA GLN A 174 16.38 7.14 4.70
C GLN A 174 17.27 6.21 3.88
N ALA A 175 17.34 4.94 4.25
CA ALA A 175 18.08 3.92 3.52
C ALA A 175 17.52 3.76 2.09
N LEU A 176 16.21 3.51 1.96
CA LEU A 176 15.54 3.36 0.66
C LEU A 176 15.68 4.62 -0.21
N ALA A 177 15.57 5.80 0.38
CA ALA A 177 15.75 7.08 -0.33
C ALA A 177 17.19 7.34 -0.81
N SER A 178 18.15 6.53 -0.37
CA SER A 178 19.55 6.60 -0.80
C SER A 178 19.95 5.44 -1.72
N ASP A 179 18.99 4.59 -2.11
CA ASP A 179 19.22 3.49 -3.05
C ASP A 179 19.62 4.04 -4.43
N THR A 180 20.48 3.32 -5.16
CA THR A 180 20.91 3.71 -6.51
C THR A 180 19.79 3.57 -7.54
N ASP A 181 18.84 2.67 -7.32
CA ASP A 181 17.68 2.48 -8.18
C ASP A 181 16.67 3.61 -7.98
N PHE A 182 16.37 4.33 -9.08
CA PHE A 182 15.47 5.47 -9.02
C PHE A 182 14.02 5.05 -8.75
N TYR A 183 13.58 3.84 -9.11
CA TYR A 183 12.22 3.37 -8.83
C TYR A 183 11.99 3.24 -7.33
N ILE A 184 12.97 2.71 -6.58
CA ILE A 184 12.91 2.63 -5.12
C ILE A 184 12.79 4.03 -4.51
N ARG A 185 13.62 4.99 -4.98
CA ARG A 185 13.54 6.38 -4.51
C ARG A 185 12.21 7.05 -4.89
N GLU A 186 11.66 6.76 -6.07
CA GLU A 186 10.35 7.24 -6.52
C GLU A 186 9.24 6.75 -5.58
N TYR A 187 9.23 5.45 -5.23
CA TYR A 187 8.26 4.92 -4.27
C TYR A 187 8.36 5.59 -2.90
N VAL A 188 9.57 5.90 -2.42
CA VAL A 188 9.73 6.70 -1.19
C VAL A 188 9.15 8.09 -1.35
N ALA A 189 9.47 8.81 -2.44
CA ALA A 189 8.92 10.15 -2.68
C ALA A 189 7.38 10.14 -2.76
N LEU A 190 6.79 9.16 -3.43
CA LEU A 190 5.34 8.95 -3.51
C LEU A 190 4.73 8.65 -2.13
N PHE A 191 5.40 7.83 -1.32
CA PHE A 191 4.98 7.56 0.06
C PHE A 191 5.00 8.83 0.91
N LEU A 192 6.08 9.62 0.87
CA LEU A 192 6.17 10.90 1.60
C LEU A 192 5.07 11.88 1.19
N ARG A 193 4.73 11.93 -0.12
CA ARG A 193 3.64 12.77 -0.64
C ARG A 193 2.29 12.38 -0.07
N ARG A 194 1.99 11.07 -0.01
CA ARG A 194 0.72 10.55 0.53
C ARG A 194 0.65 10.66 2.06
N HIS A 195 1.79 10.59 2.74
CA HIS A 195 1.89 10.55 4.20
C HIS A 195 2.70 11.74 4.74
N ALA A 196 2.40 12.95 4.28
CA ALA A 196 3.13 14.16 4.67
C ALA A 196 3.14 14.33 6.20
N ARG A 197 4.33 14.41 6.80
CA ARG A 197 4.54 14.55 8.25
C ARG A 197 5.72 15.48 8.55
N PRO A 198 5.68 16.25 9.66
CA PRO A 198 6.81 17.07 10.11
C PRO A 198 8.16 16.34 10.15
N ALA A 199 8.17 15.09 10.64
CA ALA A 199 9.38 14.28 10.76
C ALA A 199 10.06 13.97 9.40
N TYR A 200 9.33 14.12 8.28
CA TYR A 200 9.83 13.83 6.94
C TYR A 200 10.43 15.03 6.22
N GLU A 201 10.42 16.23 6.81
CA GLU A 201 10.78 17.48 6.13
C GLU A 201 12.18 17.44 5.50
N ALA A 202 13.18 16.98 6.27
CA ALA A 202 14.55 16.88 5.79
C ALA A 202 14.69 15.86 4.65
N LEU A 203 14.03 14.69 4.78
CA LEU A 203 14.09 13.63 3.78
C LEU A 203 13.41 14.04 2.47
N ALA A 204 12.23 14.65 2.56
CA ALA A 204 11.49 15.16 1.40
C ALA A 204 12.25 16.29 0.70
N SER A 205 12.88 17.20 1.46
CA SER A 205 13.70 18.28 0.90
C SER A 205 14.91 17.73 0.15
N ARG A 206 15.61 16.74 0.71
CA ARG A 206 16.73 16.06 0.04
C ARG A 206 16.29 15.39 -1.27
N LEU A 207 15.20 14.63 -1.24
CA LEU A 207 14.69 13.95 -2.45
C LEU A 207 14.15 14.94 -3.50
N ALA A 208 13.73 16.15 -3.10
CA ALA A 208 13.32 17.18 -4.06
C ALA A 208 14.47 17.71 -4.92
N GLU A 209 15.72 17.44 -4.53
CA GLU A 209 16.94 17.78 -5.27
C GLU A 209 17.45 16.60 -6.12
N ASP A 210 16.72 15.48 -6.19
CA ASP A 210 17.09 14.32 -6.99
C ASP A 210 17.19 14.68 -8.49
N GLY A 211 18.15 14.09 -9.20
CA GLY A 211 18.33 14.32 -10.63
C GLY A 211 17.20 13.78 -11.50
N HIS A 212 16.40 12.84 -10.98
CA HIS A 212 15.26 12.27 -11.68
C HIS A 212 13.98 13.02 -11.33
N GLY A 213 13.33 13.62 -12.34
CA GLY A 213 12.09 14.38 -12.16
C GLY A 213 10.94 13.58 -11.54
N GLN A 214 10.91 12.26 -11.76
CA GLN A 214 9.94 11.34 -11.14
C GLN A 214 10.11 11.20 -9.63
N VAL A 215 11.32 11.40 -9.10
CA VAL A 215 11.60 11.42 -7.66
C VAL A 215 11.42 12.84 -7.11
N ALA A 216 12.06 13.81 -7.76
CA ALA A 216 12.11 15.20 -7.30
C ALA A 216 10.75 15.85 -7.19
N ARG A 217 9.86 15.67 -8.18
CA ARG A 217 8.54 16.30 -8.20
C ARG A 217 7.64 15.86 -7.03
N PRO A 218 7.35 14.57 -6.81
CA PRO A 218 6.52 14.16 -5.67
C PRO A 218 7.17 14.50 -4.32
N ALA A 219 8.51 14.46 -4.21
CA ALA A 219 9.21 14.87 -2.99
C ALA A 219 9.04 16.39 -2.70
N ALA A 220 9.13 17.24 -3.73
CA ALA A 220 8.88 18.67 -3.60
C ALA A 220 7.42 18.97 -3.19
N GLU A 221 6.45 18.24 -3.76
CA GLU A 221 5.04 18.30 -3.37
C GLU A 221 4.87 17.93 -1.88
N ALA A 222 5.54 16.87 -1.42
CA ALA A 222 5.55 16.46 -0.02
C ALA A 222 6.17 17.53 0.89
N ALA A 223 7.36 18.05 0.55
CA ALA A 223 8.05 19.08 1.33
C ALA A 223 7.20 20.36 1.48
N LYS A 224 6.54 20.78 0.39
CA LYS A 224 5.60 21.93 0.42
C LYS A 224 4.44 21.68 1.38
N ALA A 225 3.84 20.49 1.34
CA ALA A 225 2.74 20.14 2.24
C ALA A 225 3.19 20.15 3.71
N ILE A 226 4.35 19.57 4.01
CA ILE A 226 4.93 19.50 5.37
C ILE A 226 5.21 20.91 5.92
N ARG A 227 5.84 21.78 5.14
CA ARG A 227 6.15 23.16 5.57
C ARG A 227 4.88 23.97 5.84
N ARG A 228 3.81 23.75 5.06
CA ARG A 228 2.50 24.37 5.33
C ARG A 228 1.96 23.94 6.69
N MET A 229 1.95 22.63 6.99
CA MET A 229 1.50 22.10 8.29
C MET A 229 2.30 22.67 9.46
N LEU A 230 3.63 22.73 9.34
CA LEU A 230 4.50 23.31 10.35
C LEU A 230 4.22 24.81 10.58
N GLY A 231 3.97 25.55 9.50
CA GLY A 231 3.62 26.97 9.56
C GLY A 231 2.27 27.23 10.24
N GLU A 232 1.26 26.41 9.96
CA GLU A 232 -0.05 26.43 10.61
C GLU A 232 0.08 26.16 12.11
N ALA A 233 0.74 25.06 12.49
CA ALA A 233 0.97 24.71 13.89
C ALA A 233 1.70 25.81 14.68
N ARG A 234 2.69 26.48 14.05
CA ARG A 234 3.41 27.60 14.65
C ARG A 234 2.50 28.81 14.87
N ARG A 235 1.64 29.15 13.90
CA ARG A 235 0.67 30.27 14.04
C ARG A 235 -0.30 30.00 15.18
N ASP A 236 -0.83 28.79 15.27
CA ASP A 236 -1.77 28.39 16.32
C ASP A 236 -1.12 28.42 17.72
N ALA A 237 0.14 27.99 17.83
CA ALA A 237 0.90 28.08 19.08
C ALA A 237 1.09 29.54 19.54
N ILE A 238 1.43 30.45 18.62
CA ILE A 238 1.58 31.89 18.91
C ILE A 238 0.23 32.50 19.34
N ALA A 239 -0.86 32.15 18.66
CA ALA A 239 -2.20 32.65 19.00
C ALA A 239 -2.63 32.21 20.40
N ARG A 240 -2.43 30.93 20.75
CA ARG A 240 -2.74 30.41 22.11
C ARG A 240 -1.89 31.06 23.20
N ALA A 241 -0.60 31.25 22.95
CA ALA A 241 0.28 31.92 23.91
C ALA A 241 -0.15 33.37 24.18
N ARG A 242 -0.64 34.08 23.15
CA ARG A 242 -1.18 35.44 23.29
C ARG A 242 -2.50 35.45 24.07
N ALA A 243 -3.39 34.49 23.85
CA ALA A 243 -4.66 34.41 24.58
C ALA A 243 -4.45 34.09 26.08
N GLY A 244 -3.57 33.13 26.39
CA GLY A 244 -3.28 32.77 27.79
C GLY A 244 -2.52 33.85 28.58
N ALA A 245 -1.77 34.72 27.89
CA ALA A 245 -1.10 35.86 28.53
C ALA A 245 -2.06 36.99 28.96
N VAL A 246 -3.31 36.99 28.48
CA VAL A 246 -4.32 38.01 28.83
C VAL A 246 -5.05 37.70 30.14
N ASP A 247 -5.05 36.44 30.60
CA ASP A 247 -5.80 35.99 31.80
C ASP A 247 -5.03 36.10 33.13
N VAL A 248 -3.77 36.58 33.12
CA VAL A 248 -3.04 36.87 34.38
C VAL A 248 -3.34 38.32 34.80
N GLN A 249 -4.59 38.61 35.17
CA GLN A 249 -4.89 39.78 35.98
C GLN A 249 -4.41 39.51 37.40
N VAL A 250 -3.24 40.06 37.74
CA VAL A 250 -2.72 40.08 39.11
C VAL A 250 -3.77 40.79 39.99
N PRO A 251 -4.31 40.13 41.04
CA PRO A 251 -5.24 40.79 41.95
C PRO A 251 -4.51 41.96 42.62
N ARG A 252 -5.03 43.17 42.40
CA ARG A 252 -4.56 44.35 43.13
C ARG A 252 -4.94 44.14 44.61
N THR A 253 -3.91 44.02 45.44
CA THR A 253 -4.02 44.10 46.91
C THR A 253 -3.97 45.54 47.36
#